data_AF-A0A815IVM7-F1
#
_entry.id   AF-A0A815IVM7-F1
#
_cell.length_a   1.000
_cell.length_b   1.000
_cell.length_c   1.000
_cell.angle_alpha   90.00
_cell.angle_beta   90.00
_cell.angle_gamma   90.00
#
_symmetry.space_group_name_H-M   'P 1'
#
loop_
_entity.id
_entity.type
_entity.pdbx_description
1 polymer ?
#
loop_
_entity_poly.entity_id
_entity_poly.type
_entity_poly.pdbx_seq_one_letter_code
_entity_poly.pdbx_strand_id
1 'polypeptide(L)' 'MVALTNESPTFCFDRDELSTTDFNVDAFVVKYKREVGLEKLRDDLDLFLRVLKSSMVELINRDFADFLNLSTNLV' A
#
# COMPACT_ATOMS: atom_id res chain seq x y z
N MET A 1 -7.05 9.22 23.51
CA MET A 1 -7.75 8.45 22.46
C MET A 1 -7.68 9.27 21.19
N VAL A 2 -6.66 9.05 20.35
CA VAL A 2 -6.55 9.78 19.07
C VAL A 2 -7.50 9.08 18.10
N ALA A 3 -8.51 9.81 17.61
CA ALA A 3 -9.34 9.33 16.52
C ALA A 3 -8.43 9.17 15.29
N LEU A 4 -8.19 7.93 14.87
CA LEU A 4 -7.64 7.65 13.55
C LEU A 4 -8.74 8.03 12.57
N THR A 5 -8.67 9.26 12.05
CA THR A 5 -9.46 9.66 10.88
C THR A 5 -9.21 8.62 9.80
N ASN A 6 -10.29 7.98 9.32
CA ASN A 6 -10.33 6.94 8.29
C ASN A 6 -9.92 7.46 6.89
N GLU A 7 -9.05 8.46 6.84
CA GLU A 7 -8.50 9.06 5.64
C GLU A 7 -7.41 8.12 5.16
N SER A 8 -7.72 7.27 4.17
CA SER A 8 -6.69 6.55 3.44
C SER A 8 -5.67 7.58 2.95
N PRO A 9 -4.35 7.39 3.15
CA PRO A 9 -3.37 8.36 2.71
C PRO A 9 -3.58 8.67 1.22
N THR A 10 -3.87 9.94 0.92
CA THR A 10 -4.09 10.40 -0.44
C THR A 10 -2.72 10.55 -1.11
N PHE A 11 -2.36 9.58 -1.94
CA PHE A 11 -1.13 9.62 -2.74
C PHE A 11 -1.30 10.58 -3.91
N CYS A 12 -0.20 11.22 -4.33
CA CYS A 12 -0.18 12.01 -5.56
C CYS A 12 -0.36 11.20 -6.85
N PHE A 13 -0.40 9.87 -6.75
CA PHE A 13 -0.55 8.94 -7.87
C PHE A 13 -1.68 7.95 -7.62
N ASP A 14 -2.17 7.35 -8.71
CA ASP A 14 -3.08 6.22 -8.63
C ASP A 14 -2.31 4.94 -8.31
N ARG A 15 -2.72 4.24 -7.26
CA ARG A 15 -2.08 3.00 -6.80
C ARG A 15 -2.33 1.85 -7.76
N ASP A 16 -3.45 1.87 -8.46
CA ASP A 16 -3.81 0.80 -9.39
C ASP A 16 -2.92 0.82 -10.63
N GLU A 17 -2.36 1.99 -10.99
CA GLU A 17 -1.38 2.14 -12.08
C GLU A 17 -0.12 1.30 -11.84
N LEU A 18 0.33 1.19 -10.57
CA LEU A 18 1.50 0.37 -10.18
C LEU A 18 1.27 -1.13 -10.32
N SER A 19 0.01 -1.58 -10.36
CA SER A 19 -0.37 -3.00 -10.44
C SER A 19 -0.66 -3.46 -11.87
N THR A 20 -0.53 -2.56 -12.85
CA THR A 20 -0.75 -2.87 -14.26
C THR A 20 0.38 -3.73 -14.83
N THR A 21 0.04 -4.65 -15.72
CA THR A 21 1.02 -5.55 -16.39
C THR A 21 2.01 -4.78 -17.26
N ASP A 22 1.60 -3.64 -17.80
CA ASP A 22 2.38 -2.80 -18.71
C ASP A 22 2.95 -1.55 -18.01
N PHE A 23 3.14 -1.64 -16.69
CA PHE A 23 3.65 -0.52 -15.90
C PHE A 23 5.01 -0.03 -16.42
N ASN A 24 5.07 1.26 -16.76
CA ASN A 24 6.27 1.92 -17.24
C ASN A 24 6.71 3.00 -16.24
N VAL A 25 7.83 2.73 -15.56
CA VAL A 25 8.42 3.61 -14.54
C VAL A 25 8.73 5.00 -15.09
N ASP A 26 9.32 5.09 -16.29
CA ASP A 26 9.72 6.37 -16.88
C ASP A 26 8.50 7.23 -17.18
N ALA A 27 7.46 6.64 -17.78
CA ALA A 27 6.20 7.33 -18.08
C ALA A 27 5.50 7.81 -16.79
N PHE A 28 5.46 6.95 -15.77
CA PHE A 28 4.88 7.26 -14.46
C PHE A 28 5.62 8.42 -13.78
N VAL A 29 6.95 8.36 -13.69
CA VAL A 29 7.75 9.42 -13.06
C VAL A 29 7.63 10.74 -13.83
N VAL A 30 7.66 10.70 -15.17
CA VAL A 30 7.50 11.92 -15.99
C VAL A 30 6.13 12.57 -15.80
N LYS A 31 5.06 11.76 -15.71
CA LYS A 31 3.69 12.23 -15.45
C LYS A 31 3.61 12.97 -14.12
N TYR A 32 3.93 12.29 -13.01
CA TYR A 32 3.72 12.85 -11.68
C TYR A 32 4.78 13.89 -11.26
N LYS A 33 6.03 13.79 -11.76
CA LYS A 33 7.04 14.84 -11.53
C LYS A 33 6.59 16.20 -12.06
N ARG A 34 5.85 16.24 -13.17
CA ARG A 34 5.35 17.49 -13.76
C ARG A 34 4.21 18.11 -12.95
N GLU A 35 3.39 17.29 -12.30
CA GLU A 35 2.20 17.73 -11.55
C GLU A 35 2.53 18.17 -10.12
N VAL A 36 3.37 17.40 -9.41
CA VAL A 36 3.60 17.57 -7.98
C VAL A 36 5.06 17.76 -7.57
N GLY A 37 6.00 17.61 -8.53
CA GLY A 37 7.43 17.63 -8.25
C GLY A 37 7.98 16.30 -7.74
N LEU A 38 9.30 16.12 -7.88
CA LEU A 38 9.95 14.83 -7.62
C LEU A 38 10.03 14.48 -6.13
N GLU A 39 10.19 15.47 -5.25
CA GLU A 39 10.31 15.23 -3.81
C GLU A 39 9.01 14.70 -3.23
N LYS A 40 7.87 15.33 -3.56
CA LYS A 40 6.56 14.85 -3.12
C LYS A 40 6.25 13.45 -3.65
N LEU A 41 6.57 13.19 -4.93
CA LEU A 41 6.42 11.85 -5.51
C LEU A 41 7.24 10.80 -4.74
N ARG A 42 8.50 11.11 -4.41
CA ARG A 42 9.36 10.24 -3.60
C ARG A 42 8.74 9.96 -2.22
N ASP A 43 8.33 11.01 -1.52
CA ASP A 43 7.81 10.89 -0.15
C ASP A 43 6.51 10.07 -0.12
N ASP A 44 5.64 10.26 -1.10
CA ASP A 44 4.40 9.49 -1.26
C ASP A 44 4.67 8.02 -1.63
N LEU A 45 5.69 7.74 -2.46
CA LEU A 45 6.12 6.37 -2.77
C LEU A 45 6.72 5.67 -1.54
N ASP A 46 7.51 6.37 -0.73
CA ASP A 46 8.05 5.85 0.52
C ASP A 46 6.93 5.53 1.53
N LEU A 47 5.93 6.40 1.63
CA LEU A 47 4.75 6.15 2.46
C LEU A 47 3.96 4.93 1.95
N PHE A 48 3.72 4.85 0.63
CA PHE A 48 3.00 3.73 0.03
C PHE A 48 3.70 2.39 0.29
N LEU A 49 5.03 2.35 0.16
CA LEU A 49 5.81 1.15 0.46
C LEU A 49 5.70 0.72 1.92
N ARG A 50 5.67 1.67 2.87
CA ARG A 50 5.48 1.37 4.30
C ARG A 50 4.09 0.79 4.57
N VAL A 51 3.06 1.36 3.97
CA VAL A 51 1.68 0.85 4.05
C VAL A 51 1.62 -0.58 3.51
N LEU A 52 2.17 -0.81 2.32
CA LEU A 52 2.16 -2.14 1.70
C LEU A 52 2.86 -3.20 2.56
N LYS A 53 4.01 -2.85 3.16
CA LYS A 53 4.72 -3.75 4.10
C LYS A 53 3.89 -4.06 5.35
N SER A 54 3.20 -3.07 5.92
CA SER A 54 2.33 -3.29 7.08
C SER A 54 1.17 -4.21 6.74
N SER A 55 0.49 -3.93 5.62
CA SER A 55 -0.65 -4.74 5.17
C SER A 55 -0.25 -6.18 4.84
N MET A 56 0.96 -6.42 4.34
CA MET A 56 1.48 -7.77 4.12
C MET A 56 1.64 -8.54 5.44
N VAL A 57 2.20 -7.89 6.47
CA VAL A 57 2.34 -8.51 7.80
C VAL A 57 0.97 -8.79 8.41
N GLU A 58 0.02 -7.86 8.28
CA GLU A 58 -1.36 -8.05 8.76
C GLU A 58 -2.06 -9.20 8.05
N LEU A 59 -1.86 -9.35 6.74
CA LEU A 59 -2.43 -10.46 5.98
C LEU A 59 -1.88 -11.81 6.46
N ILE A 60 -0.55 -11.90 6.65
CA ILE A 60 0.09 -13.12 7.20
C ILE A 60 -0.45 -13.42 8.61
N ASN A 61 -0.57 -12.40 9.45
CA ASN A 61 -1.09 -12.57 10.81
C ASN A 61 -2.55 -13.03 10.81
N ARG A 62 -3.37 -12.53 9.88
CA ARG A 62 -4.75 -12.97 9.69
C ARG A 62 -4.80 -14.42 9.24
N ASP A 63 -4.01 -14.78 8.24
CA ASP A 63 -3.95 -16.15 7.72
C ASP A 63 -3.46 -17.13 8.80
N PHE A 64 -2.52 -16.70 9.66
CA PHE A 64 -2.06 -17.48 10.81
C PHE A 64 -3.16 -17.68 11.86
N ALA A 65 -3.91 -16.63 12.19
CA ALA A 65 -5.05 -16.72 13.11
C ALA A 65 -6.16 -17.62 12.57
N ASP A 66 -6.47 -17.50 11.27
CA ASP A 66 -7.46 -18.32 10.58
C ASP A 66 -7.03 -19.80 10.56
N PHE A 67 -5.75 -20.07 10.30
CA PHE A 67 -5.19 -21.43 10.38
C PHE A 67 -5.33 -22.03 11.79
N LEU A 68 -4.99 -21.26 12.84
CA LEU A 68 -5.14 -21.69 14.22
C LEU A 68 -6.61 -21.97 14.57
N ASN A 69 -7.52 -21.08 14.19
CA ASN A 69 -8.95 -21.27 14.39
C ASN A 69 -9.45 -22.55 13.70
N LEU A 70 -9.01 -22.82 12.46
CA LEU A 70 -9.39 -24.04 11.75
C LEU A 70 -8.84 -25.31 12.43
N SER A 71 -7.58 -25.27 12.89
CA SER A 71 -6.93 -26.39 13.58
C SER A 71 -7.55 -26.70 14.95
N THR A 72 -8.16 -25.70 15.60
CA THR A 72 -8.80 -25.85 16.92
C THR A 72 -10.22 -26.43 16.80
N ASN A 73 -10.88 -26.26 15.65
CA ASN A 73 -12.22 -26.79 15.36
C ASN A 73 -12.21 -28.22 14.77
N LEU A 74 -11.05 -28.88 14.76
CA LEU A 74 -10.88 -30.27 14.30
C LEU A 74 -10.97 -31.30 15.43
N VAL A 75 -11.49 -30.92 16.61
CA VAL A 75 -11.77 -31.82 17.75
C VAL A 75 -13.26 -32.10 17.90
#